data_AF-A0A9N9DQC4-F1
#
_entry.id   AF-A0A9N9DQC4-F1
#
_cell.length_a   1.000
_cell.length_b   1.000
_cell.length_c   1.000
_cell.angle_alpha   90.00
_cell.angle_beta   90.00
_cell.angle_gamma   90.00
#
_symmetry.space_group_name_H-M   'P 1'
#
loop_
_entity.id
_entity.type
_entity.pdbx_description
1 polymer ?
#
loop_
_entity_poly.entity_id
_entity_poly.type
_entity_poly.pdbx_seq_one_letter_code
_entity_poly.pdbx_strand_id
1 'polypeptide(L)'
;MQAFLNDKTQENATGAEPQVIITDMDPVMDATCKIVYPNTYHVYCIWHLSQNLPKNLKSKLGNIKYKEFICEFWQAQNSLSVDIFEQRFQLILEKYPNASDYLQNPIYSTRQLWACSFINRIFTTGMQLTQYIESINALVHKEVSSSSSMTNVAEAINSQMQKEDLNMCFIS
;
A
#
# COMPACT_ATOMS: atom_id res chain seq x y z
N MET A 1 -19.56 -1.83 7.39
CA MET A 1 -19.48 -1.26 6.02
C MET A 1 -18.28 -1.90 5.36
N GLN A 2 -18.52 -2.58 4.23
CA GLN A 2 -17.64 -3.58 3.59
C GLN A 2 -16.26 -3.08 3.17
N ALA A 3 -15.27 -3.98 3.23
CA ALA A 3 -14.18 -4.06 2.26
C ALA A 3 -13.86 -5.54 1.98
N PHE A 4 -14.19 -5.93 0.75
CA PHE A 4 -13.77 -7.11 -0.01
C PHE A 4 -12.23 -7.28 0.04
N LEU A 5 -11.55 -8.43 -0.09
CA LEU A 5 -11.77 -9.65 -0.87
C LEU A 5 -11.05 -10.82 -0.16
N ASN A 6 -11.81 -11.75 0.44
CA ASN A 6 -11.36 -13.12 0.70
C ASN A 6 -12.17 -14.00 -0.23
N ASP A 7 -11.66 -14.34 -1.41
CA ASP A 7 -11.90 -15.65 -2.00
C ASP A 7 -11.03 -15.87 -3.25
N LYS A 8 -10.67 -17.12 -3.49
CA LYS A 8 -9.91 -17.61 -4.66
C LYS A 8 -10.70 -17.54 -5.98
N THR A 9 -11.55 -16.53 -6.20
CA THR A 9 -12.49 -16.48 -7.33
C THR A 9 -12.18 -15.43 -8.40
N GLN A 10 -11.11 -14.65 -8.30
CA GLN A 10 -10.78 -13.68 -9.36
C GLN A 10 -9.88 -14.23 -10.49
N GLU A 11 -9.42 -15.48 -10.42
CA GLU A 11 -8.60 -16.03 -11.51
C GLU A 11 -9.39 -16.36 -12.80
N ASN A 12 -10.70 -16.11 -12.89
CA ASN A 12 -11.47 -16.51 -14.08
C ASN A 12 -12.48 -15.49 -14.64
N ALA A 13 -12.43 -14.20 -14.27
CA ALA A 13 -13.37 -13.22 -14.84
C ALA A 13 -12.76 -12.26 -15.88
N THR A 14 -11.47 -11.94 -15.80
CA THR A 14 -10.84 -10.90 -16.64
C THR A 14 -9.47 -11.26 -17.23
N GLY A 15 -8.80 -12.31 -16.73
CA GLY A 15 -7.45 -12.69 -17.14
C GLY A 15 -6.34 -11.71 -16.71
N ALA A 16 -6.66 -10.76 -15.82
CA ALA A 16 -5.74 -9.72 -15.37
C ALA A 16 -5.38 -9.89 -13.88
N GLU A 17 -4.11 -9.63 -13.55
CA GLU A 17 -3.58 -9.62 -12.18
C GLU A 17 -4.28 -8.52 -11.33
N PRO A 18 -4.71 -8.81 -10.09
CA PRO A 18 -5.29 -7.79 -9.21
C PRO A 18 -4.28 -6.68 -8.88
N GLN A 19 -4.69 -5.42 -8.83
CA GLN A 19 -3.75 -4.34 -8.50
C GLN A 19 -3.38 -4.30 -7.01
N VAL A 20 -4.31 -4.71 -6.14
CA VAL A 20 -4.12 -4.73 -4.68
C VAL A 20 -4.68 -6.04 -4.12
N ILE A 21 -3.89 -6.70 -3.27
CA ILE A 21 -4.33 -7.84 -2.47
C ILE A 21 -4.26 -7.46 -0.99
N ILE A 22 -5.35 -7.74 -0.27
CA ILE A 22 -5.43 -7.57 1.18
C ILE A 22 -5.39 -8.95 1.82
N THR A 23 -4.42 -9.23 2.69
CA THR A 23 -4.33 -10.51 3.40
C THR A 23 -4.26 -10.33 4.90
N ASP A 24 -4.33 -11.46 5.58
CA ASP A 24 -3.97 -11.56 6.97
C ASP A 24 -2.45 -11.51 7.08
N MET A 25 -1.92 -11.09 8.25
CA MET A 25 -0.49 -10.99 8.54
C MET A 25 0.12 -12.39 8.71
N ASP A 26 0.03 -13.20 7.66
CA ASP A 26 0.40 -14.61 7.58
C ASP A 26 1.65 -14.76 6.70
N PRO A 27 2.76 -15.30 7.22
CA PRO A 27 4.01 -15.44 6.46
C PRO A 27 3.89 -16.28 5.18
N VAL A 28 2.97 -17.25 5.14
CA VAL A 28 2.72 -18.07 3.95
C VAL A 28 2.02 -17.24 2.89
N MET A 29 1.05 -16.41 3.27
CA MET A 29 0.40 -15.47 2.36
C MET A 29 1.38 -14.41 1.85
N ASP A 30 2.26 -13.88 2.71
CA ASP A 30 3.32 -12.94 2.32
C ASP A 30 4.23 -13.52 1.22
N ALA A 31 4.66 -14.77 1.40
CA ALA A 31 5.50 -15.45 0.43
C ALA A 31 4.74 -15.77 -0.85
N THR A 32 3.49 -16.23 -0.74
CA THR A 32 2.65 -16.60 -1.88
C THR A 32 2.33 -15.39 -2.74
N CYS A 33 1.94 -14.25 -2.14
CA CYS A 33 1.65 -13.02 -2.88
C CYS A 33 2.85 -12.56 -3.69
N LYS A 34 4.06 -12.60 -3.12
CA LYS A 34 5.29 -12.22 -3.85
C LYS A 34 5.63 -13.12 -5.03
N ILE A 35 5.24 -14.40 -4.98
CA ILE A 35 5.52 -15.39 -6.03
C ILE A 35 4.45 -15.36 -7.11
N VAL A 36 3.18 -15.38 -6.72
CA VAL A 36 2.04 -15.50 -7.64
C VAL A 36 1.69 -14.15 -8.26
N TYR A 37 1.87 -13.07 -7.51
CA TYR A 37 1.41 -11.73 -7.84
C TYR A 37 2.50 -10.68 -7.61
N PRO A 38 3.65 -10.78 -8.31
CA PRO A 38 4.83 -9.95 -8.04
C PRO A 38 4.60 -8.45 -8.31
N ASN A 39 3.61 -8.09 -9.13
CA ASN A 39 3.30 -6.70 -9.47
C ASN A 39 2.12 -6.16 -8.65
N THR A 40 1.51 -6.99 -7.81
CA THR A 40 0.36 -6.62 -7.00
C THR A 40 0.81 -5.97 -5.70
N TYR A 41 0.15 -4.87 -5.34
CA TYR A 41 0.37 -4.26 -4.05
C TYR A 41 -0.25 -5.09 -2.93
N HIS A 42 0.59 -5.49 -1.99
CA HIS A 42 0.17 -6.30 -0.85
C HIS A 42 -0.07 -5.42 0.39
N VAL A 43 -1.22 -5.58 1.01
CA VAL A 43 -1.64 -4.81 2.20
C VAL A 43 -2.19 -5.78 3.26
N TYR A 44 -1.91 -5.52 4.53
CA TYR A 44 -2.52 -6.25 5.63
C TYR A 44 -3.89 -5.70 6.00
N CYS A 45 -4.79 -6.63 6.30
CA CYS A 45 -6.11 -6.33 6.80
C CYS A 45 -6.02 -5.66 8.19
N ILE A 46 -6.49 -4.41 8.28
CA ILE A 46 -6.54 -3.63 9.52
C ILE A 46 -7.36 -4.35 10.61
N TRP A 47 -8.41 -5.09 10.23
CA TRP A 47 -9.19 -5.87 11.18
C TRP A 47 -8.34 -6.98 11.81
N HIS A 48 -7.65 -7.80 11.02
CA HIS A 48 -6.78 -8.86 11.55
C HIS A 48 -5.61 -8.30 12.35
N LEU A 49 -5.03 -7.16 11.92
CA LEU A 49 -4.04 -6.44 12.71
C LEU A 49 -4.60 -6.08 14.10
N SER A 50 -5.81 -5.51 14.15
CA SER A 50 -6.47 -5.15 15.42
C SER A 50 -6.75 -6.36 16.32
N GLN A 51 -6.97 -7.55 15.75
CA GLN A 51 -7.17 -8.78 16.50
C GLN A 51 -5.84 -9.38 17.00
N ASN A 52 -4.75 -9.19 16.27
CA ASN A 52 -3.43 -9.74 16.62
C ASN A 52 -2.72 -8.95 17.71
N LEU A 53 -2.91 -7.62 17.78
CA LEU A 53 -2.34 -6.78 18.83
C LEU A 53 -2.69 -7.25 20.26
N PRO A 54 -3.96 -7.47 20.65
CA PRO A 54 -4.28 -7.88 22.01
C PRO A 54 -3.77 -9.29 22.33
N LYS A 55 -3.77 -10.21 21.35
CA LYS A 55 -3.28 -11.59 21.55
C LYS A 55 -1.81 -11.63 21.94
N ASN A 56 -1.00 -10.71 21.40
CA ASN A 56 0.45 -10.71 21.61
C ASN A 56 0.92 -9.72 22.69
N LEU A 57 0.17 -8.65 22.94
CA LEU A 57 0.63 -7.53 23.76
C LEU A 57 -0.17 -7.30 25.04
N LYS A 58 -1.43 -7.73 25.12
CA LYS A 58 -2.30 -7.40 26.26
C LYS A 58 -1.81 -8.00 27.58
N SER A 59 -1.32 -9.24 27.56
CA SER A 59 -0.74 -9.88 28.74
C SER A 59 0.58 -9.23 29.16
N LYS A 60 1.42 -8.83 28.21
CA LYS A 60 2.73 -8.18 28.45
C LYS A 60 2.60 -6.77 29.02
N LEU A 61 1.59 -6.03 28.57
CA LEU A 61 1.36 -4.63 28.97
C LEU A 61 0.39 -4.48 30.15
N GLY A 62 -0.50 -5.44 30.35
CA GLY A 62 -1.63 -5.32 31.28
C GLY A 62 -2.70 -4.35 30.78
N ASN A 63 -3.88 -4.37 31.41
CA ASN A 63 -5.08 -3.69 30.88
C ASN A 63 -4.93 -2.16 30.75
N ILE A 64 -4.26 -1.49 31.69
CA ILE A 64 -4.14 -0.02 31.70
C ILE A 64 -3.19 0.43 30.59
N LYS A 65 -1.93 -0.04 30.61
CA LYS A 65 -0.94 0.34 29.60
C LYS A 65 -1.32 -0.12 28.20
N TYR A 66 -2.04 -1.23 28.05
CA TYR A 66 -2.54 -1.68 26.75
C TYR A 66 -3.54 -0.68 26.14
N LYS A 67 -4.41 -0.05 26.95
CA LYS A 67 -5.34 0.98 26.46
C LYS A 67 -4.63 2.25 25.99
N GLU A 68 -3.55 2.64 26.68
CA GLU A 68 -2.71 3.76 26.23
C GLU A 68 -1.98 3.40 24.95
N PHE A 69 -1.34 2.23 24.94
CA PHE A 69 -0.60 1.69 23.79
C PHE A 69 -1.47 1.66 22.52
N ILE A 70 -2.70 1.16 22.61
CA ILE A 70 -3.55 1.01 21.42
C ILE A 70 -3.92 2.37 20.82
N CYS A 71 -4.08 3.40 21.67
CA CYS A 71 -4.33 4.77 21.22
C CYS A 71 -3.12 5.33 20.47
N GLU A 72 -1.92 5.17 21.02
CA GLU A 72 -0.67 5.63 20.40
C GLU A 72 -0.36 4.86 19.12
N PHE A 73 -0.58 3.55 19.12
CA PHE A 73 -0.41 2.69 17.96
C PHE A 73 -1.29 3.13 16.78
N TRP A 74 -2.58 3.37 17.02
CA TRP A 74 -3.47 3.83 15.94
C TRP A 74 -3.18 5.27 15.50
N GLN A 75 -2.66 6.12 16.38
CA GLN A 75 -2.15 7.43 15.98
C GLN A 75 -0.93 7.30 15.06
N ALA A 76 0.01 6.40 15.37
CA ALA A 76 1.14 6.11 14.50
C ALA A 76 0.64 5.54 13.16
N GLN A 77 -0.19 4.50 13.18
CA GLN A 77 -0.73 3.83 12.00
C GLN A 77 -1.43 4.78 11.02
N ASN A 78 -2.22 5.74 11.54
CA ASN A 78 -2.95 6.73 10.74
C ASN A 78 -2.11 7.94 10.30
N SER A 79 -0.80 7.95 10.58
CA SER A 79 0.07 9.03 10.10
C SER A 79 0.15 9.00 8.58
N LEU A 80 -0.01 10.16 7.94
CA LEU A 80 0.09 10.30 6.48
C LEU A 80 1.53 10.57 6.00
N SER A 81 2.40 11.05 6.90
CA SER A 81 3.82 11.24 6.64
C SER A 81 4.63 10.07 7.21
N VAL A 82 5.60 9.60 6.44
CA VAL A 82 6.56 8.56 6.87
C VAL A 82 7.36 9.07 8.06
N ASP A 83 7.85 10.31 8.03
CA ASP A 83 8.65 10.88 9.12
C ASP A 83 7.87 10.94 10.44
N ILE A 84 6.59 11.34 10.37
CA ILE A 84 5.71 11.38 11.55
C ILE A 84 5.43 9.96 12.06
N PHE A 85 5.22 9.00 11.14
CA PHE A 85 5.07 7.60 11.52
C PHE A 85 6.32 7.10 12.27
N GLU A 86 7.51 7.29 11.71
CA GLU A 86 8.77 6.79 12.27
C GLU A 86 9.03 7.41 13.65
N GLN A 87 8.81 8.73 13.81
CA GLN A 87 8.92 9.40 15.11
C GLN A 87 7.94 8.83 16.15
N ARG A 88 6.66 8.70 15.80
CA ARG A 88 5.64 8.16 16.72
C ARG A 88 5.92 6.70 17.08
N PHE A 89 6.32 5.90 16.11
CA PHE A 89 6.58 4.48 16.34
C PHE A 89 7.84 4.26 17.19
N GLN A 90 8.87 5.08 17.00
CA GLN A 90 10.06 5.06 17.86
C GLN A 90 9.70 5.37 19.33
N LEU A 91 8.85 6.37 19.57
CA LEU A 91 8.34 6.67 20.92
C LEU A 91 7.57 5.49 21.54
N ILE A 92 6.81 4.75 20.73
CA ILE A 92 6.12 3.52 21.18
C ILE A 92 7.13 2.45 21.60
N LEU A 93 8.20 2.22 20.82
CA LEU A 93 9.24 1.25 21.14
C LEU A 93 9.96 1.59 22.45
N GLU A 94 10.28 2.86 22.67
CA GLU A 94 10.93 3.36 23.88
C GLU A 94 10.02 3.25 25.11
N LYS A 95 8.73 3.57 24.95
CA LYS A 95 7.76 3.56 26.05
C LYS A 95 7.32 2.15 26.46
N TYR A 96 7.37 1.19 25.54
CA TYR A 96 6.90 -0.19 25.77
C TYR A 96 7.99 -1.25 25.53
N PRO A 97 9.10 -1.22 26.29
CA PRO A 97 10.23 -2.14 26.07
C PRO A 97 9.84 -3.61 26.25
N ASN A 98 8.90 -3.92 27.15
CA ASN A 98 8.40 -5.29 27.38
C ASN A 98 7.63 -5.87 26.17
N ALA A 99 7.22 -5.03 25.23
CA ALA A 99 6.55 -5.41 24.00
C ALA A 99 7.48 -5.40 22.77
N SER A 100 8.75 -5.00 22.96
CA SER A 100 9.70 -4.70 21.88
C SER A 100 9.83 -5.84 20.87
N ASP A 101 9.93 -7.09 21.31
CA ASP A 101 10.11 -8.23 20.40
C ASP A 101 9.03 -8.27 19.30
N TYR A 102 7.76 -8.16 19.71
CA TYR A 102 6.61 -8.22 18.79
C TYR A 102 6.45 -6.91 18.00
N LEU A 103 6.77 -5.78 18.61
CA LEU A 103 6.69 -4.47 17.98
C LEU A 103 7.77 -4.27 16.91
N GLN A 104 8.97 -4.78 17.13
CA GLN A 104 10.04 -4.79 16.13
C GLN A 104 9.73 -5.82 15.05
N ASN A 105 9.39 -7.06 15.46
CA ASN A 105 9.07 -8.16 14.56
C ASN A 105 7.82 -8.93 15.02
N PRO A 106 6.71 -8.94 14.26
CA PRO A 106 6.67 -8.57 12.84
C PRO A 106 6.31 -7.09 12.60
N ILE A 107 5.74 -6.39 13.58
CA ILE A 107 4.98 -5.15 13.34
C ILE A 107 5.78 -4.07 12.59
N TYR A 108 6.93 -3.64 13.11
CA TYR A 108 7.74 -2.59 12.49
C TYR A 108 8.39 -3.05 11.18
N SER A 109 8.91 -4.28 11.16
CA SER A 109 9.55 -4.86 9.97
C SER A 109 8.64 -4.89 8.75
N THR A 110 7.33 -5.04 8.96
CA THR A 110 6.32 -5.11 7.90
C THR A 110 5.49 -3.81 7.77
N ARG A 111 5.95 -2.68 8.33
CA ARG A 111 5.18 -1.42 8.37
C ARG A 111 4.67 -0.93 7.02
N GLN A 112 5.41 -1.24 5.95
CA GLN A 112 5.04 -0.89 4.57
C GLN A 112 3.72 -1.54 4.12
N LEU A 113 3.32 -2.64 4.75
CA LEU A 113 2.12 -3.40 4.41
C LEU A 113 0.88 -2.96 5.21
N TRP A 114 0.98 -2.11 6.24
CA TRP A 114 -0.18 -1.77 7.11
C TRP A 114 -0.27 -0.31 7.56
N ALA A 115 0.81 0.46 7.53
CA ALA A 115 0.79 1.86 7.93
C ALA A 115 0.30 2.77 6.79
N CYS A 116 -0.59 3.71 7.12
CA CYS A 116 -1.22 4.59 6.14
C CYS A 116 -0.19 5.42 5.35
N SER A 117 0.90 5.86 5.97
CA SER A 117 1.96 6.62 5.31
C SER A 117 2.62 5.89 4.15
N PHE A 118 2.62 4.55 4.16
CA PHE A 118 3.18 3.73 3.10
C PHE A 118 2.09 3.27 2.11
N ILE A 119 0.92 2.87 2.62
CA ILE A 119 -0.18 2.38 1.78
C ILE A 119 -0.87 3.51 1.01
N ASN A 120 -1.00 4.71 1.59
CA ASN A 120 -1.60 5.82 0.87
C ASN A 120 -0.78 6.20 -0.36
N ARG A 121 0.56 6.07 -0.30
CA ARG A 121 1.41 6.25 -1.48
C ARG A 121 1.04 5.26 -2.57
N ILE A 122 0.71 4.02 -2.22
CA ILE A 122 0.25 3.00 -3.16
C ILE A 122 -1.08 3.38 -3.81
N PHE A 123 -2.08 3.80 -3.03
CA PHE A 123 -3.37 4.20 -3.60
C PHE A 123 -3.24 5.47 -4.44
N THR A 124 -2.46 6.46 -4.00
CA THR A 124 -2.23 7.67 -4.80
C THR A 124 -1.45 7.36 -6.06
N THR A 125 -0.37 6.57 -5.99
CA THR A 125 0.43 6.19 -7.15
C THR A 125 -0.36 5.28 -8.09
N GLY A 126 -1.20 4.37 -7.56
CA GLY A 126 -2.09 3.53 -8.34
C GLY A 126 -3.18 4.34 -9.05
N MET A 127 -3.83 5.29 -8.35
CA MET A 127 -4.79 6.21 -8.98
C MET A 127 -4.11 7.10 -10.02
N GLN A 128 -2.92 7.63 -9.73
CA GLN A 128 -2.12 8.41 -10.66
C GLN A 128 -1.70 7.59 -11.88
N LEU A 129 -1.28 6.33 -11.69
CA LEU A 129 -0.87 5.43 -12.76
C LEU A 129 -2.07 5.00 -13.61
N THR A 130 -3.23 4.75 -13.01
CA THR A 130 -4.46 4.46 -13.75
C THR A 130 -4.89 5.68 -14.57
N GLN A 131 -4.91 6.88 -13.98
CA GLN A 131 -5.19 8.12 -14.72
C GLN A 131 -4.18 8.36 -15.86
N TYR A 132 -2.91 8.04 -15.62
CA TYR A 132 -1.85 8.10 -16.63
C TYR A 132 -2.09 7.11 -17.77
N ILE A 133 -2.35 5.84 -17.46
CA ILE A 133 -2.61 4.80 -18.46
C ILE A 133 -3.89 5.12 -19.25
N GLU A 134 -4.94 5.61 -18.58
CA GLU A 134 -6.18 6.08 -19.24
C GLU A 134 -5.91 7.27 -20.18
N SER A 135 -5.07 8.23 -19.75
CA SER A 135 -4.63 9.36 -20.58
C SER A 135 -3.85 8.92 -21.81
N ILE A 136 -2.87 8.02 -21.65
CA ILE A 136 -2.09 7.45 -22.75
C ILE A 136 -2.98 6.65 -23.70
N ASN A 137 -3.90 5.84 -23.17
CA ASN A 137 -4.84 5.09 -24.00
C ASN A 137 -5.76 6.03 -24.78
N ALA A 138 -6.27 7.10 -24.16
CA ALA A 138 -7.07 8.11 -24.84
C ALA A 138 -6.27 8.83 -25.95
N LEU A 139 -4.99 9.12 -25.71
CA LEU A 139 -4.09 9.70 -26.70
C LEU A 139 -3.87 8.75 -27.88
N VAL A 140 -3.59 7.47 -27.61
CA VAL A 140 -3.41 6.45 -28.65
C VAL A 140 -4.70 6.29 -29.47
N HIS A 141 -5.86 6.23 -28.82
CA HIS A 141 -7.14 6.15 -29.53
C HIS A 141 -7.44 7.39 -30.38
N LYS A 142 -6.95 8.57 -29.98
CA LYS A 142 -7.11 9.81 -30.73
C LYS A 142 -6.18 9.87 -31.95
N GLU A 143 -4.94 9.43 -31.79
CA GLU A 143 -3.91 9.52 -32.84
C GLU A 143 -3.94 8.34 -33.81
N VAL A 144 -4.51 7.20 -33.43
CA VAL A 144 -4.71 6.05 -34.32
C VAL A 144 -5.96 6.29 -35.18
N SER A 145 -5.73 6.69 -36.42
CA SER A 145 -6.70 6.71 -37.51
C SER A 145 -6.21 5.82 -38.64
N SER A 146 -7.09 5.46 -39.60
CA SER A 146 -6.74 4.61 -40.74
C SER A 146 -5.64 5.18 -41.65
N SER A 147 -5.23 6.43 -41.46
CA SER A 147 -4.17 7.12 -42.21
C SER A 147 -2.95 7.54 -41.35
N SER A 148 -2.91 7.20 -40.07
CA SER A 148 -1.85 7.62 -39.15
C SER A 148 -0.57 6.79 -39.30
N SER A 149 0.59 7.44 -39.43
CA SER A 149 1.89 6.78 -39.34
C SER A 149 2.21 6.38 -37.90
N MET A 150 2.86 5.23 -37.70
CA MET A 150 3.38 4.80 -36.38
C MET A 150 4.31 5.85 -35.74
N THR A 151 5.01 6.65 -36.54
CA THR A 151 5.90 7.71 -36.05
C THR A 151 5.11 8.81 -35.32
N ASN A 152 3.91 9.14 -35.78
CA ASN A 152 3.10 10.22 -35.19
C ASN A 152 2.57 9.82 -33.81
N VAL A 153 2.18 8.55 -33.66
CA VAL A 153 1.73 8.01 -32.37
C VAL A 153 2.92 7.98 -31.38
N ALA A 154 4.10 7.57 -31.83
CA ALA A 154 5.31 7.54 -31.00
C ALA A 154 5.74 8.95 -30.55
N GLU A 155 5.70 9.94 -31.43
CA GLU A 155 6.03 11.34 -31.11
C GLU A 155 5.05 11.96 -30.12
N ALA A 156 3.74 11.65 -30.25
CA ALA A 156 2.71 12.13 -29.34
C ALA A 156 2.88 11.54 -27.93
N ILE A 157 3.15 10.23 -27.82
CA ILE A 157 3.44 9.58 -26.54
C ILE A 157 4.69 10.18 -25.89
N ASN A 158 5.77 10.34 -26.65
CA ASN A 158 7.03 10.86 -26.14
C ASN A 158 6.91 12.33 -25.67
N SER A 159 6.10 13.13 -26.38
CA SER A 159 5.80 14.53 -25.99
C SER A 159 4.97 14.61 -24.71
N GLN A 160 4.04 13.68 -24.50
CA GLN A 160 3.25 13.60 -23.26
C GLN A 160 4.13 13.18 -22.07
N MET A 161 5.01 12.19 -22.26
CA MET A 161 5.98 11.76 -21.23
C MET A 161 6.89 12.91 -20.77
N GLN A 162 7.43 13.70 -21.70
CA GLN A 162 8.27 14.86 -21.36
C GLN A 162 7.52 15.96 -20.61
N LYS A 163 6.24 16.18 -20.93
CA LYS A 163 5.39 17.17 -20.24
C LYS A 163 5.16 16.82 -18.78
N GLU A 164 5.05 15.53 -18.48
CA GLU A 164 4.78 15.03 -17.14
C GLU A 164 6.07 14.91 -16.30
N ASP A 165 7.19 14.53 -16.91
CA ASP A 165 8.52 14.60 -16.27
C ASP A 165 8.85 16.03 -15.81
N LEU A 166 8.50 17.03 -16.62
CA LEU A 166 8.64 18.44 -16.25
C LEU A 166 7.73 18.80 -15.07
N ASN A 167 6.46 18.38 -15.07
CA ASN A 167 5.53 18.65 -13.97
C ASN A 167 5.93 17.98 -12.65
N MET A 168 6.52 16.77 -12.70
CA MET A 168 7.06 16.10 -11.51
C MET A 168 8.30 16.80 -10.95
N CYS A 169 9.08 17.46 -11.80
CA CYS A 169 10.25 18.25 -11.38
C CYS A 169 9.89 19.61 -10.77
N PHE A 170 8.65 20.09 -10.92
CA PHE A 170 8.15 21.35 -10.32
C PHE A 170 7.46 21.15 -8.95
N ILE A 171 7.35 19.91 -8.46
CA ILE A 171 6.72 19.58 -7.17
C ILE A 171 7.76 19.06 -6.13
N SER A 172 9.06 19.05 -6.47
CA SER A 172 10.17 18.83 -5.53
C SER A 172 10.83 20.13 -5.11
#